data_AF-A0A951KHS6-F1
#
_entry.id   AF-A0A951KHS6-F1
#
_cell.length_a   1.000
_cell.length_b   1.000
_cell.length_c   1.000
_cell.angle_alpha   90.00
_cell.angle_beta   90.00
_cell.angle_gamma   90.00
#
_symmetry.space_group_name_H-M   'P 1'
#
loop_
_entity.id
_entity.type
_entity.pdbx_description
1 polymer ?
#
loop_
_entity_poly.entity_id
_entity_poly.type
_entity_poly.pdbx_seq_one_letter_code
_entity_poly.pdbx_strand_id
1 'polypeptide(L)'
;MPLDSAADLVDVTSAISASPRRVYIPRGGPLQFAYAVNPQDGSPVDVTSAISGAIAAHRLSGYPGEYTLMASGGMLHVVPAAAEGKDGERREISALMNESFTLPSERVTQVGPVLRAVLRAAGKSRGRQIVLASPLPHQFEETPFPMESRPLSARDWVSKALAAGGLEMSWLLLYDATFDNYVFTLYPI
;
A
#
# COMPACT_ATOMS: atom_id res chain seq x y z
N MET A 1 -2.38 -4.34 -6.75
CA MET A 1 -2.71 -4.34 -8.18
C MET A 1 -3.15 -5.75 -8.55
N PRO A 2 -4.19 -5.98 -9.37
CA PRO A 2 -4.35 -7.32 -9.93
C PRO A 2 -3.11 -7.65 -10.75
N LEU A 3 -2.58 -8.87 -10.61
CA LEU A 3 -1.62 -9.45 -11.54
C LEU A 3 -2.40 -9.72 -12.83
N ASP A 4 -2.58 -8.68 -13.63
CA ASP A 4 -3.44 -8.73 -14.81
C ASP A 4 -2.66 -9.22 -16.03
N SER A 5 -1.33 -9.10 -16.08
CA SER A 5 -0.54 -9.57 -17.21
C SER A 5 -0.09 -11.02 -17.02
N ALA A 6 -0.10 -11.79 -18.12
CA ALA A 6 0.51 -13.12 -18.14
C ALA A 6 2.02 -13.08 -17.87
N ALA A 7 2.67 -11.93 -18.09
CA ALA A 7 4.06 -11.69 -17.72
C ALA A 7 4.27 -11.60 -16.21
N ASP A 8 3.22 -11.34 -15.42
CA ASP A 8 3.32 -11.20 -13.97
C ASP A 8 3.30 -12.55 -13.25
N LEU A 9 3.11 -13.65 -14.00
CA LEU A 9 2.93 -14.99 -13.50
C LEU A 9 3.98 -15.94 -14.08
N VAL A 10 4.42 -16.89 -13.25
CA VAL A 10 5.27 -18.02 -13.66
C VAL A 10 4.46 -19.28 -13.51
N ASP A 11 4.33 -20.04 -14.61
CA ASP A 11 3.75 -21.38 -14.58
C ASP A 11 4.71 -22.34 -13.86
N VAL A 12 4.30 -22.82 -12.69
CA VAL A 12 5.06 -23.76 -11.86
C VAL A 12 4.37 -25.12 -11.79
N THR A 13 3.45 -25.41 -12.71
CA THR A 13 2.71 -26.67 -12.76
C THR A 13 3.63 -27.89 -12.79
N SER A 14 4.77 -27.80 -13.47
CA SER A 14 5.75 -28.89 -13.54
C SER A 14 6.57 -29.06 -12.25
N ALA A 15 6.71 -28.01 -11.44
CA ALA A 15 7.45 -28.04 -10.18
C ALA A 15 6.58 -28.53 -9.01
N ILE A 16 5.27 -28.36 -9.11
CA ILE A 16 4.28 -28.80 -8.11
C ILE A 16 3.59 -30.05 -8.66
N SER A 17 4.24 -31.20 -8.43
CA SER A 17 3.89 -32.51 -8.97
C SER A 17 2.38 -32.83 -9.00
N ALA A 18 1.92 -33.38 -10.13
CA ALA A 18 0.63 -34.04 -10.36
C ALA A 18 -0.67 -33.20 -10.25
N SER A 19 -0.63 -31.87 -10.29
CA SER A 19 -1.87 -31.09 -10.43
C SER A 19 -2.43 -31.17 -11.86
N PRO A 20 -3.69 -31.60 -12.08
CA PRO A 20 -4.34 -31.51 -13.39
C PRO A 20 -4.71 -30.07 -13.78
N ARG A 21 -4.47 -29.10 -12.90
CA ARG A 21 -4.70 -27.67 -13.13
C ARG A 21 -3.38 -26.92 -13.20
N ARG A 22 -3.29 -25.95 -14.11
CA ARG A 22 -2.12 -25.08 -14.18
C ARG A 22 -1.99 -24.25 -12.90
N VAL A 23 -0.80 -24.24 -12.32
CA VAL A 23 -0.47 -23.48 -11.11
C VAL A 23 0.44 -22.34 -11.52
N TYR A 24 -0.03 -21.12 -11.31
CA TYR A 24 0.72 -19.90 -11.55
C TYR A 24 1.09 -19.26 -10.22
N ILE A 25 2.35 -18.84 -10.07
CA ILE A 25 2.80 -18.01 -8.95
C ILE A 25 3.18 -16.61 -9.46
N PRO A 26 3.11 -15.56 -8.63
CA PRO A 26 3.64 -14.26 -8.99
C PRO A 26 5.11 -14.39 -9.42
N ARG A 27 5.46 -13.74 -10.53
CA ARG A 27 6.85 -13.62 -10.98
C ARG A 27 7.60 -12.79 -9.94
N GLY A 28 8.51 -13.45 -9.25
CA GLY A 28 9.42 -12.83 -8.29
C GLY A 28 10.81 -13.42 -8.43
N GLY A 29 11.71 -12.97 -7.56
CA GLY A 29 13.07 -13.47 -7.50
C GLY A 29 13.91 -12.64 -6.55
N PRO A 30 15.23 -12.90 -6.50
CA PRO A 30 16.11 -12.17 -5.61
C PRO A 30 16.22 -10.71 -6.05
N LEU A 31 15.81 -9.81 -5.15
CA LEU A 31 16.09 -8.39 -5.25
C LEU A 31 17.39 -8.09 -4.49
N GLN A 32 18.38 -7.50 -5.17
CA GLN A 32 19.66 -7.14 -4.56
C GLN A 32 19.97 -5.68 -4.85
N PHE A 33 20.32 -4.94 -3.80
CA PHE A 33 20.82 -3.57 -3.88
C PHE A 33 21.66 -3.28 -2.63
N ALA A 34 22.47 -2.23 -2.69
CA ALA A 34 23.31 -1.79 -1.57
C ALA A 34 22.84 -0.43 -1.07
N TYR A 35 22.95 -0.20 0.23
CA TYR A 35 22.68 1.08 0.88
C TYR A 35 23.59 1.23 2.11
N ALA A 36 23.84 2.47 2.50
CA ALA A 36 24.66 2.76 3.68
C ALA A 36 23.84 2.54 4.95
N VAL A 37 24.47 1.93 5.96
CA VAL A 37 23.89 1.70 7.29
C VAL A 37 24.74 2.35 8.38
N ASN A 38 24.09 2.76 9.46
CA ASN A 38 24.76 3.18 10.68
C ASN A 38 25.41 1.94 11.34
N PRO A 39 26.71 1.97 11.65
CA PRO A 39 27.41 0.81 12.22
C PRO A 39 26.95 0.45 13.64
N GLN A 40 26.25 1.33 14.34
CA GLN A 40 25.82 1.08 15.73
C GLN A 40 24.57 0.21 15.81
N ASP A 41 23.60 0.43 14.93
CA ASP A 41 22.26 -0.18 15.01
C ASP A 41 21.82 -0.85 13.69
N GLY A 42 22.62 -0.74 12.62
CA GLY A 42 22.30 -1.29 11.31
C GLY A 42 21.19 -0.54 10.57
N SER A 43 20.69 0.58 11.11
CA SER A 43 19.66 1.39 10.46
C SER A 43 20.20 2.06 9.19
N PRO A 44 19.36 2.30 8.16
CA PRO A 44 19.82 3.05 6.99
C PRO A 44 20.28 4.46 7.36
N VAL A 45 21.43 4.90 6.85
CA VAL A 45 21.91 6.30 7.03
C VAL A 45 20.93 7.30 6.41
N ASP A 46 20.34 6.92 5.28
CA ASP A 46 19.26 7.66 4.62
C ASP A 46 18.19 6.67 4.14
N VAL A 47 17.07 6.65 4.86
CA VAL A 47 15.92 5.77 4.58
C VAL A 47 15.32 6.07 3.21
N THR A 48 15.30 7.34 2.78
CA THR A 48 14.77 7.72 1.46
C THR A 48 15.63 7.12 0.36
N SER A 49 16.95 7.30 0.45
CA SER A 49 17.90 6.71 -0.50
C SER A 49 17.84 5.19 -0.52
N ALA A 50 17.69 4.53 0.63
CA ALA A 50 17.56 3.07 0.70
C ALA A 50 16.28 2.57 -0.01
N ILE A 51 15.13 3.20 0.23
CA ILE A 51 13.87 2.82 -0.42
C ILE A 51 13.93 3.11 -1.93
N SER A 52 14.45 4.27 -2.34
CA SER A 52 14.65 4.59 -3.75
C SER A 52 15.58 3.61 -4.45
N GLY A 53 16.65 3.15 -3.78
CA GLY A 53 17.54 2.10 -4.28
C GLY A 53 16.82 0.76 -4.49
N ALA A 54 15.96 0.36 -3.54
CA ALA A 54 15.14 -0.83 -3.67
C ALA A 54 14.17 -0.76 -4.86
N ILE A 55 13.50 0.38 -5.06
CA ILE A 55 12.61 0.63 -6.20
C ILE A 55 13.38 0.56 -7.52
N ALA A 56 14.57 1.17 -7.57
CA ALA A 56 15.42 1.13 -8.77
C ALA A 56 15.86 -0.29 -9.11
N ALA A 57 16.30 -1.06 -8.10
CA ALA A 57 16.65 -2.46 -8.29
C ALA A 57 15.46 -3.30 -8.79
N HIS A 58 14.25 -3.07 -8.24
CA HIS A 58 13.04 -3.78 -8.66
C HIS A 58 12.76 -3.56 -10.14
N ARG A 59 12.86 -2.30 -10.59
CA ARG A 59 12.71 -1.93 -12.00
C ARG A 59 13.75 -2.60 -12.89
N LEU A 60 15.02 -2.64 -12.46
CA LEU A 60 16.11 -3.27 -13.23
C LEU A 60 15.99 -4.79 -13.29
N SER A 61 15.35 -5.43 -12.30
CA SER A 61 15.07 -6.86 -12.31
C SER A 61 14.02 -7.29 -13.33
N GLY A 62 13.32 -6.35 -13.98
CA GLY A 62 12.24 -6.66 -14.93
C GLY A 62 11.01 -7.28 -14.26
N TYR A 63 10.84 -7.05 -12.95
CA TYR A 63 9.65 -7.47 -12.23
C TYR A 63 8.44 -6.63 -12.60
N PRO A 64 7.23 -7.22 -12.49
CA PRO A 64 6.03 -6.53 -12.88
C PRO A 64 5.69 -5.38 -11.96
N GLY A 65 5.16 -4.31 -12.53
CA GLY A 65 4.81 -3.09 -11.82
C GLY A 65 6.00 -2.15 -11.63
N GLU A 66 5.72 -0.87 -11.82
CA GLU A 66 6.61 0.22 -11.49
C GLU A 66 6.07 0.98 -10.29
N TYR A 67 6.98 1.35 -9.39
CA TYR A 67 6.67 2.02 -8.15
C TYR A 67 7.40 3.34 -8.07
N THR A 68 6.84 4.26 -7.32
CA THR A 68 7.49 5.53 -6.98
C THR A 68 7.39 5.77 -5.48
N LEU A 69 8.33 6.56 -4.97
CA LEU A 69 8.36 6.99 -3.58
C LEU A 69 7.68 8.35 -3.46
N MET A 70 6.71 8.45 -2.56
CA MET A 70 6.03 9.69 -2.23
C MET A 70 6.21 10.01 -0.75
N ALA A 71 6.52 11.27 -0.43
CA ALA A 71 6.47 11.77 0.95
C ALA A 71 5.15 12.52 1.14
N SER A 72 4.32 12.06 2.09
CA SER A 72 3.03 12.69 2.38
C SER A 72 2.62 12.42 3.83
N GLY A 73 2.04 13.42 4.49
CA GLY A 73 1.58 13.29 5.88
C GLY A 73 2.68 12.91 6.87
N GLY A 74 3.94 13.25 6.60
CA GLY A 74 5.08 12.87 7.44
C GLY A 74 5.53 11.41 7.28
N MET A 75 5.00 10.68 6.30
CA MET A 75 5.36 9.29 6.02
C MET A 75 5.92 9.15 4.60
N LEU A 76 6.78 8.15 4.41
CA LEU A 76 7.22 7.68 3.10
C LEU A 76 6.28 6.57 2.62
N HIS A 77 5.79 6.70 1.38
CA HIS A 77 4.86 5.77 0.76
C HIS A 77 5.46 5.23 -0.53
N VAL A 78 5.57 3.91 -0.65
CA VAL A 78 5.83 3.24 -1.93
C VAL A 78 4.50 3.00 -2.60
N VAL A 79 4.29 3.59 -3.78
CA VAL A 79 2.99 3.54 -4.47
C VAL A 79 3.17 3.04 -5.91
N PRO A 80 2.18 2.31 -6.46
CA PRO A 80 2.21 1.94 -7.87
C PRO A 80 2.12 3.20 -8.75
N ALA A 81 2.94 3.23 -9.79
CA ALA A 81 3.01 4.31 -10.78
C ALA A 81 2.60 3.83 -12.18
N ALA A 82 2.98 2.61 -12.55
CA ALA A 82 2.57 1.99 -13.80
C ALA A 82 2.62 0.46 -13.68
N ALA A 83 1.97 -0.26 -14.59
CA ALA A 83 2.28 -1.67 -14.84
C ALA A 83 1.87 -2.07 -16.25
N GLU A 84 2.25 -3.28 -16.66
CA GLU A 84 1.86 -3.86 -17.93
C GLU A 84 0.44 -4.42 -17.85
N GLY A 85 -0.36 -4.12 -18.87
CA GLY A 85 -1.69 -4.68 -19.07
C GLY A 85 -1.64 -6.08 -19.70
N LYS A 86 -2.82 -6.67 -19.89
CA LYS A 86 -3.02 -7.99 -20.56
C LYS A 86 -2.50 -8.04 -22.00
N ASP A 87 -2.47 -6.89 -22.64
CA ASP A 87 -1.96 -6.63 -23.99
C ASP A 87 -0.44 -6.43 -24.04
N GLY A 88 0.24 -6.45 -22.88
CA GLY A 88 1.65 -6.09 -22.77
C GLY A 88 1.90 -4.58 -22.88
N GLU A 89 0.84 -3.76 -22.97
CA GLU A 89 1.00 -2.31 -22.99
C GLU A 89 1.16 -1.76 -21.59
N ARG A 90 2.09 -0.83 -21.44
CA ARG A 90 2.30 -0.10 -20.20
C ARG A 90 1.14 0.86 -19.95
N ARG A 91 0.57 0.80 -18.74
CA ARG A 91 -0.51 1.69 -18.30
C ARG A 91 -0.11 2.40 -17.02
N GLU A 92 -0.32 3.71 -17.01
CA GLU A 92 -0.16 4.51 -15.79
C GLU A 92 -1.24 4.16 -14.77
N ILE A 93 -0.85 4.15 -13.49
CA ILE A 93 -1.72 3.79 -12.39
C ILE A 93 -1.73 4.96 -11.41
N SER A 94 -2.93 5.46 -11.14
CA SER A 94 -3.14 6.30 -9.96
C SER A 94 -3.45 5.42 -8.76
N ALA A 95 -2.63 5.52 -7.73
CA ALA A 95 -2.86 4.82 -6.48
C ALA A 95 -4.18 5.26 -5.81
N LEU A 96 -4.97 4.28 -5.35
CA LEU A 96 -6.30 4.50 -4.76
C LEU A 96 -6.32 5.53 -3.63
N MET A 97 -5.22 5.61 -2.87
CA MET A 97 -5.10 6.51 -1.73
C MET A 97 -4.69 7.96 -2.08
N ASN A 98 -4.49 8.28 -3.37
CA ASN A 98 -4.26 9.65 -3.85
C ASN A 98 -5.54 10.51 -3.83
N GLU A 99 -6.71 9.88 -3.80
CA GLU A 99 -7.97 10.58 -3.95
C GLU A 99 -8.22 11.54 -2.78
N SER A 100 -8.57 12.78 -3.12
CA SER A 100 -8.83 13.83 -2.14
C SER A 100 -10.32 13.95 -1.84
N PHE A 101 -10.68 14.00 -0.57
CA PHE A 101 -12.04 14.23 -0.13
C PHE A 101 -12.09 14.89 1.25
N THR A 102 -13.23 15.52 1.53
CA THR A 102 -13.57 16.02 2.86
C THR A 102 -14.47 15.01 3.55
N LEU A 103 -14.19 14.69 4.81
CA LEU A 103 -15.10 13.88 5.62
C LEU A 103 -16.15 14.80 6.27
N PRO A 104 -17.41 14.35 6.39
CA PRO A 104 -18.44 15.12 7.08
C PRO A 104 -18.01 15.48 8.51
N SER A 105 -18.07 16.76 8.86
CA SER A 105 -17.68 17.28 10.16
C SER A 105 -18.83 17.19 11.17
N GLU A 106 -19.18 15.98 11.59
CA GLU A 106 -20.19 15.77 12.63
C GLU A 106 -19.50 15.32 13.93
N ARG A 107 -19.26 16.29 14.83
CA ARG A 107 -18.58 16.12 16.14
C ARG A 107 -17.14 15.54 16.06
N VAL A 108 -16.47 15.59 17.21
CA VAL A 108 -15.19 14.90 17.42
C VAL A 108 -15.41 13.42 17.17
N THR A 109 -14.79 12.89 16.12
CA THR A 109 -14.78 11.46 15.80
C THR A 109 -13.47 10.87 16.29
N GLN A 110 -13.47 9.60 16.68
CA GLN A 110 -12.24 8.93 17.11
C GLN A 110 -11.43 8.45 15.91
N VAL A 111 -10.14 8.18 16.11
CA VAL A 111 -9.21 7.71 15.07
C VAL A 111 -9.75 6.49 14.32
N GLY A 112 -10.30 5.50 15.03
CA GLY A 112 -10.84 4.26 14.44
C GLY A 112 -12.00 4.50 13.48
N PRO A 113 -13.08 5.21 13.90
CA PRO A 113 -14.14 5.68 13.02
C PRO A 113 -13.64 6.47 11.81
N VAL A 114 -12.68 7.39 12.00
CA VAL A 114 -12.08 8.17 10.90
C VAL A 114 -11.40 7.26 9.89
N LEU A 115 -10.52 6.36 10.32
CA LEU A 115 -9.85 5.40 9.43
C LEU A 115 -10.87 4.60 8.60
N ARG A 116 -11.92 4.07 9.23
CA ARG A 116 -12.99 3.34 8.52
C ARG A 116 -13.73 4.21 7.52
N ALA A 117 -13.97 5.49 7.83
CA ALA A 117 -14.62 6.42 6.92
C ALA A 117 -13.73 6.73 5.70
N VAL A 118 -12.43 6.95 5.93
CA VAL A 118 -11.42 7.21 4.89
C VAL A 118 -11.33 6.05 3.92
N LEU A 119 -11.18 4.81 4.43
CA LEU A 119 -11.08 3.61 3.58
C LEU A 119 -12.34 3.40 2.74
N ARG A 120 -13.52 3.65 3.32
CA ARG A 120 -14.79 3.57 2.60
C ARG A 120 -14.89 4.62 1.50
N ALA A 121 -14.53 5.87 1.79
CA ALA A 121 -14.57 6.96 0.82
C ALA A 121 -13.58 6.73 -0.33
N ALA A 122 -12.35 6.33 -0.01
CA ALA A 122 -11.33 6.00 -1.00
C ALA A 122 -11.78 4.85 -1.90
N GLY A 123 -12.28 3.75 -1.35
CA GLY A 123 -12.80 2.63 -2.14
C GLY A 123 -13.96 3.03 -3.06
N LYS A 124 -14.96 3.75 -2.51
CA LYS A 124 -16.16 4.17 -3.27
C LYS A 124 -15.81 4.99 -4.51
N SER A 125 -14.80 5.85 -4.44
CA SER A 125 -14.39 6.71 -5.56
C SER A 125 -13.98 5.94 -6.83
N ARG A 126 -13.50 4.69 -6.66
CA ARG A 126 -13.07 3.82 -7.77
C ARG A 126 -13.94 2.59 -7.96
N GLY A 127 -15.11 2.54 -7.31
CA GLY A 127 -16.00 1.38 -7.36
C GLY A 127 -15.38 0.12 -6.75
N ARG A 128 -14.46 0.27 -5.79
CA ARG A 128 -13.77 -0.84 -5.11
C ARG A 128 -14.10 -0.83 -3.63
N GLN A 129 -13.99 -1.98 -2.98
CA GLN A 129 -14.04 -2.05 -1.53
C GLN A 129 -12.62 -2.04 -0.96
N ILE A 130 -12.41 -1.33 0.15
CA ILE A 130 -11.22 -1.48 0.99
C ILE A 130 -11.67 -2.10 2.31
N VAL A 131 -11.14 -3.28 2.65
CA VAL A 131 -11.42 -4.00 3.90
C VAL A 131 -10.25 -3.88 4.86
N LEU A 132 -10.55 -3.85 6.16
CA LEU A 132 -9.52 -3.98 7.19
C LEU A 132 -9.15 -5.46 7.37
N ALA A 133 -7.86 -5.79 7.29
CA ALA A 133 -7.35 -7.14 7.48
C ALA A 133 -7.33 -7.57 8.95
N SER A 134 -7.18 -6.59 9.85
CA SER A 134 -7.03 -6.78 11.27
C SER A 134 -7.91 -5.80 12.05
N PRO A 135 -8.31 -6.14 13.30
CA PRO A 135 -8.88 -5.17 14.21
C PRO A 135 -7.94 -3.97 14.38
N LEU A 136 -8.51 -2.78 14.58
CA LEU A 136 -7.74 -1.60 14.95
C LEU A 136 -7.31 -1.70 16.42
N PRO A 137 -6.15 -1.13 16.81
CA PRO A 137 -5.78 -1.00 18.21
C PRO A 137 -6.91 -0.36 19.01
N HIS A 138 -7.20 -0.90 20.20
CA HIS A 138 -8.29 -0.42 21.04
C HIS A 138 -8.21 1.09 21.32
N GLN A 139 -7.00 1.61 21.53
CA GLN A 139 -6.73 3.04 21.71
C GLN A 139 -7.30 3.92 20.58
N PHE A 140 -7.35 3.43 19.34
CA PHE A 140 -7.88 4.22 18.22
C PHE A 140 -9.39 4.45 18.34
N GLU A 141 -10.11 3.58 19.03
CA GLU A 141 -11.55 3.73 19.26
C GLU A 141 -11.86 4.81 20.30
N GLU A 142 -10.89 5.20 21.11
CA GLU A 142 -11.04 6.17 22.20
C GLU A 142 -10.35 7.50 21.91
N THR A 143 -9.33 7.48 21.04
CA THR A 143 -8.50 8.66 20.77
C THR A 143 -9.26 9.68 19.91
N PRO A 144 -9.50 10.91 20.43
CA PRO A 144 -10.13 11.98 19.68
C PRO A 144 -9.31 12.34 18.44
N PHE A 145 -9.98 12.54 17.31
CA PHE A 145 -9.35 12.99 16.08
C PHE A 145 -9.89 14.37 15.69
N PRO A 146 -9.01 15.38 15.50
CA PRO A 146 -9.43 16.71 15.06
C PRO A 146 -9.83 16.69 13.58
N MET A 147 -11.11 16.90 13.31
CA MET A 147 -11.63 16.90 11.94
C MET A 147 -11.10 18.09 11.12
N GLU A 148 -10.88 17.84 9.83
CA GLU A 148 -10.39 18.85 8.89
C GLU A 148 -11.52 19.32 7.97
N SER A 149 -11.61 20.63 7.77
CA SER A 149 -12.58 21.24 6.84
C SER A 149 -12.09 21.26 5.40
N ARG A 150 -10.79 21.10 5.17
CA ARG A 150 -10.18 21.06 3.84
C ARG A 150 -10.13 19.64 3.29
N PRO A 151 -10.21 19.46 1.95
CA PRO A 151 -9.95 18.17 1.33
C PRO A 151 -8.53 17.69 1.65
N LEU A 152 -8.41 16.40 1.98
CA LEU A 152 -7.12 15.71 2.13
C LEU A 152 -7.13 14.45 1.27
N SER A 153 -5.95 14.03 0.81
CA SER A 153 -5.79 12.71 0.21
C SER A 153 -6.12 11.63 1.24
N ALA A 154 -6.58 10.47 0.80
CA ALA A 154 -6.81 9.35 1.71
C ALA A 154 -5.52 8.97 2.48
N ARG A 155 -4.33 9.08 1.86
CA ARG A 155 -3.06 8.88 2.57
C ARG A 155 -2.84 9.88 3.68
N ASP A 156 -3.06 11.17 3.41
CA ASP A 156 -2.87 12.21 4.42
C ASP A 156 -3.85 12.03 5.58
N TRP A 157 -5.09 11.64 5.29
CA TRP A 157 -6.06 11.25 6.32
C TRP A 157 -5.53 10.10 7.18
N VAL A 158 -5.06 9.00 6.57
CA VAL A 158 -4.49 7.86 7.29
C VAL A 158 -3.28 8.29 8.12
N SER A 159 -2.31 8.99 7.53
CA SER A 159 -1.11 9.45 8.21
C SER A 159 -1.44 10.35 9.40
N LYS A 160 -2.37 11.29 9.25
CA LYS A 160 -2.85 12.12 10.37
C LYS A 160 -3.55 11.29 11.44
N ALA A 161 -4.39 10.33 11.06
CA ALA A 161 -5.11 9.48 12.00
C ALA A 161 -4.15 8.59 12.81
N LEU A 162 -3.13 8.02 12.16
CA LEU A 162 -2.08 7.25 12.83
C LEU A 162 -1.26 8.13 13.78
N ALA A 163 -0.86 9.33 13.34
CA ALA A 163 -0.15 10.28 14.18
C ALA A 163 -0.97 10.72 15.41
N ALA A 164 -2.27 10.99 15.23
CA ALA A 164 -3.18 11.32 16.33
C ALA A 164 -3.38 10.14 17.29
N GLY A 165 -3.39 8.90 16.77
CA GLY A 165 -3.48 7.68 17.54
C GLY A 165 -2.29 7.42 18.47
N GLY A 166 -1.17 8.12 18.27
CA GLY A 166 0.00 8.05 19.15
C GLY A 166 0.76 6.72 19.11
N LEU A 167 0.50 5.88 18.12
CA LEU A 167 1.20 4.62 17.90
C LEU A 167 2.06 4.73 16.64
N GLU A 168 3.31 4.29 16.74
CA GLU A 168 4.20 4.17 15.58
C GLU A 168 3.75 2.97 14.75
N MET A 169 3.07 3.26 13.64
CA MET A 169 2.47 2.25 12.78
C MET A 169 2.87 2.48 11.32
N SER A 170 3.14 1.38 10.62
CA SER A 170 3.15 1.32 9.16
C SER A 170 1.84 0.71 8.65
N TRP A 171 1.56 0.90 7.36
CA TRP A 171 0.37 0.33 6.76
C TRP A 171 0.66 -0.19 5.35
N LEU A 172 -0.10 -1.22 4.96
CA LEU A 172 -0.09 -1.80 3.62
C LEU A 172 -1.49 -1.76 3.05
N LEU A 173 -1.58 -1.53 1.74
CA LEU A 173 -2.81 -1.67 0.98
C LEU A 173 -2.56 -2.61 -0.19
N LEU A 174 -3.02 -3.85 -0.05
CA LEU A 174 -2.83 -4.91 -1.03
C LEU A 174 -4.12 -5.12 -1.81
N TYR A 175 -4.01 -5.53 -3.06
CA TYR A 175 -5.20 -5.90 -3.85
C TYR A 175 -5.36 -7.41 -3.81
N ASP A 176 -6.56 -7.87 -3.48
CA ASP A 176 -6.95 -9.26 -3.57
C ASP A 176 -7.77 -9.47 -4.85
N ALA A 177 -7.19 -10.19 -5.81
CA ALA A 177 -7.85 -10.50 -7.07
C ALA A 177 -8.98 -11.53 -6.93
N THR A 178 -8.99 -12.34 -5.87
CA THR A 178 -10.04 -13.34 -5.61
C THR A 178 -11.33 -12.67 -5.17
N PHE A 179 -11.22 -11.69 -4.27
CA PHE A 179 -12.38 -10.98 -3.72
C PHE A 179 -12.62 -9.60 -4.36
N ASP A 180 -11.83 -9.27 -5.39
CA ASP A 180 -11.96 -8.05 -6.18
C ASP A 180 -11.92 -6.77 -5.32
N ASN A 181 -11.16 -6.81 -4.23
CA ASN A 181 -11.12 -5.76 -3.22
C ASN A 181 -9.67 -5.42 -2.81
N TYR A 182 -9.52 -4.38 -2.01
CA TYR A 182 -8.26 -4.05 -1.37
C TYR A 182 -8.30 -4.41 0.11
N VAL A 183 -7.18 -4.91 0.60
CA VAL A 183 -6.96 -5.28 1.99
C VAL A 183 -6.00 -4.26 2.61
N PHE A 184 -6.48 -3.53 3.60
CA PHE A 184 -5.72 -2.56 4.38
C PHE A 184 -5.27 -3.20 5.69
N THR A 185 -3.98 -3.16 5.97
CA THR A 185 -3.39 -3.74 7.17
C THR A 185 -2.50 -2.72 7.88
N LEU A 186 -2.52 -2.73 9.20
CA LEU A 186 -1.64 -1.92 10.05
C LEU A 186 -0.61 -2.83 10.74
N TYR A 187 0.61 -2.34 10.90
CA TYR A 187 1.69 -3.03 11.61
C TYR A 187 2.41 -2.05 12.54
N PRO A 188 2.76 -2.45 13.78
CA PRO A 188 3.67 -1.66 14.61
C PRO A 188 5.06 -1.60 13.96
N ILE A 189 5.76 -0.49 14.15
CA ILE A 189 7.16 -0.29 13.73
C ILE A 189 8.09 -0.66 14.90
#